data_AF-H2UP11-F1
#
_entry.id   AF-H2UP11-F1
#
_cell.length_a   1.000
_cell.length_b   1.000
_cell.length_c   1.000
_cell.angle_alpha   90.00
_cell.angle_beta   90.00
_cell.angle_gamma   90.00
#
_symmetry.space_group_name_H-M   'P 1'
#
loop_
_entity.id
_entity.type
_entity.pdbx_description
1 polymer ?
#
loop_
_entity_poly.entity_id
_entity_poly.type
_entity_poly.pdbx_seq_one_letter_code
_entity_poly.pdbx_strand_id
1 'polypeptide(L)'
;MVVGAFPIAKLLYLGVRQLSKPVANRIKATARTSEFFKNYVCLPPAQLYHWIEMRTKMKIMGLRGSTIKPLNEDAAAELGAELLGETIIFLIGGGCMILEYARQSVNSRRKEEELNETIISLQTEIAELKLTTETHDAQLREFNRVLLSFPVPQKK
;
A
#
# COMPACT_ATOMS: atom_id res chain seq x y z
N MET A 1 12.40 -5.77 -7.92
CA MET A 1 11.76 -6.94 -7.27
C MET A 1 10.40 -6.52 -6.73
N VAL A 2 9.32 -6.78 -7.49
CA VAL A 2 7.93 -6.52 -7.05
C VAL A 2 7.40 -7.79 -6.38
N VAL A 3 7.96 -8.13 -5.21
CA VAL A 3 7.57 -9.36 -4.47
C VAL A 3 6.56 -9.05 -3.34
N GLY A 4 6.26 -7.77 -3.07
CA GLY A 4 5.36 -7.35 -1.99
C GLY A 4 3.87 -7.21 -2.33
N ALA A 5 3.50 -6.99 -3.60
CA ALA A 5 2.11 -6.70 -3.97
C ALA A 5 1.22 -7.96 -4.01
N PHE A 6 1.76 -9.07 -4.49
CA PHE A 6 1.03 -10.34 -4.63
C PHE A 6 0.69 -11.02 -3.29
N PRO A 7 1.58 -11.03 -2.26
CA PRO A 7 1.26 -11.60 -0.95
C PRO A 7 0.22 -10.78 -0.18
N ILE A 8 0.30 -9.45 -0.20
CA ILE A 8 -0.59 -8.57 0.57
C ILE A 8 -2.02 -8.62 0.00
N ALA A 9 -2.18 -8.54 -1.32
CA ALA A 9 -3.49 -8.64 -1.95
C ALA A 9 -4.16 -9.99 -1.67
N LYS A 10 -3.40 -11.08 -1.68
CA LYS A 10 -3.90 -12.43 -1.40
C LYS A 10 -4.26 -12.61 0.07
N LEU A 11 -3.49 -12.03 0.99
CA LEU A 11 -3.78 -12.02 2.42
C LEU A 11 -5.02 -11.17 2.75
N LEU A 12 -5.16 -10.00 2.13
CA LEU A 12 -6.37 -9.17 2.26
C LEU A 12 -7.60 -9.92 1.76
N TYR A 13 -7.52 -10.54 0.58
CA TYR A 13 -8.61 -11.35 0.03
C TYR A 13 -8.98 -12.54 0.94
N LEU A 14 -7.99 -13.26 1.47
CA LEU A 14 -8.22 -14.38 2.38
C LEU A 14 -8.77 -13.92 3.73
N GLY A 15 -8.25 -12.81 4.27
CA GLY A 15 -8.70 -12.23 5.53
C GLY A 15 -10.15 -11.77 5.48
N VAL A 16 -10.53 -11.10 4.39
CA VAL A 16 -11.94 -10.80 4.10
C VAL A 16 -12.73 -12.10 4.08
N ARG A 17 -12.35 -13.08 3.26
CA ARG A 17 -13.14 -14.31 3.11
C ARG A 17 -13.30 -15.11 4.42
N GLN A 18 -12.32 -15.06 5.31
CA GLN A 18 -12.34 -15.79 6.59
C GLN A 18 -13.07 -15.03 7.69
N LEU A 19 -13.00 -13.70 7.71
CA LEU A 19 -13.67 -12.86 8.71
C LEU A 19 -15.12 -12.55 8.32
N SER A 20 -15.45 -12.56 7.02
CA SER A 20 -16.80 -12.20 6.54
C SER A 20 -17.85 -13.18 7.01
N LYS A 21 -17.56 -14.48 7.09
CA LYS A 21 -18.53 -15.48 7.55
C LYS A 21 -18.95 -15.31 9.01
N PRO A 22 -18.04 -15.23 10.00
CA PRO A 22 -18.43 -15.03 11.39
C PRO A 22 -19.14 -13.68 11.61
N VAL A 23 -18.70 -12.61 10.93
CA VAL A 23 -19.34 -11.29 11.02
C VAL A 23 -20.74 -11.31 10.40
N ALA A 24 -20.90 -11.87 9.19
CA ALA A 24 -22.20 -12.03 8.56
C ALA A 24 -23.16 -12.85 9.42
N ASN A 25 -22.69 -13.94 10.04
CA ASN A 25 -23.51 -14.75 10.95
C ASN A 25 -23.98 -13.96 12.19
N ARG A 26 -23.16 -13.04 12.70
CA ARG A 26 -23.56 -12.13 13.80
C ARG A 26 -24.60 -11.12 13.32
N ILE A 27 -24.41 -10.53 12.15
CA ILE A 27 -25.35 -9.59 11.54
C ILE A 27 -26.69 -10.27 11.24
N LYS A 28 -26.68 -11.51 10.74
CA LYS A 28 -27.88 -12.34 10.53
C LYS A 28 -28.63 -12.58 11.85
N ALA A 29 -27.91 -12.87 12.94
CA ALA A 29 -28.54 -13.03 14.26
C ALA A 29 -29.22 -11.72 14.70
N THR A 30 -28.56 -10.58 14.53
CA THR A 30 -29.12 -9.26 14.85
C THR A 30 -30.34 -8.92 13.98
N ALA A 31 -30.29 -9.21 12.68
CA ALA A 31 -31.38 -8.97 11.74
C ALA A 31 -32.63 -9.83 12.06
N ARG A 32 -32.47 -11.01 12.66
CA ARG A 32 -33.59 -11.83 13.15
C ARG A 32 -34.21 -11.28 14.44
N THR A 33 -33.42 -10.63 15.27
CA THR A 33 -33.90 -10.06 16.54
C THR A 33 -34.53 -8.67 16.40
N SER A 34 -34.18 -7.92 15.34
CA SER A 34 -34.64 -6.55 15.14
C SER A 34 -35.18 -6.34 13.73
N GLU A 35 -36.50 -6.15 13.62
CA GLU A 35 -37.15 -5.84 12.34
C GLU A 35 -36.73 -4.49 11.79
N PHE A 36 -36.40 -3.52 12.66
CA PHE A 36 -35.86 -2.23 12.23
C PHE A 36 -34.54 -2.42 11.47
N PHE A 37 -33.63 -3.21 12.04
CA PHE A 37 -32.35 -3.49 11.41
C PHE A 37 -32.54 -4.28 10.10
N LYS A 38 -33.44 -5.26 10.11
CA LYS A 38 -33.84 -6.03 8.91
C LYS A 38 -34.26 -5.07 7.78
N ASN A 39 -35.25 -4.23 8.04
CA ASN A 39 -35.93 -3.41 7.02
C ASN A 39 -35.14 -2.17 6.58
N TYR A 40 -34.37 -1.54 7.47
CA TYR A 40 -33.64 -0.31 7.15
C TYR A 40 -32.18 -0.53 6.77
N VAL A 41 -31.55 -1.60 7.25
CA VAL A 41 -30.10 -1.79 7.10
C VAL A 41 -29.78 -2.95 6.15
N CYS A 42 -30.44 -4.11 6.28
CA CYS A 42 -30.17 -5.27 5.43
C CYS A 42 -30.97 -5.29 4.11
N LEU A 43 -32.27 -4.98 4.15
CA LEU A 43 -33.15 -5.08 2.97
C LEU A 43 -32.78 -4.11 1.84
N PRO A 44 -32.55 -2.81 2.08
CA PRO A 44 -32.35 -1.85 0.99
C PRO A 44 -31.12 -2.16 0.13
N PRO A 45 -29.93 -2.48 0.72
CA PRO A 45 -28.77 -2.89 -0.06
C PRO A 45 -29.01 -4.21 -0.82
N ALA A 46 -29.68 -5.18 -0.19
CA ALA A 46 -29.94 -6.47 -0.81
C ALA A 46 -30.90 -6.37 -2.01
N GLN A 47 -31.96 -5.57 -1.87
CA GLN A 47 -32.91 -5.32 -2.96
C GLN A 47 -32.26 -4.55 -4.10
N LEU A 48 -31.41 -3.57 -3.79
CA LEU A 48 -30.63 -2.84 -4.80
C LEU A 48 -29.69 -3.79 -5.55
N TYR A 49 -28.95 -4.64 -4.84
CA TYR A 49 -28.05 -5.62 -5.44
C TYR A 49 -28.81 -6.55 -6.38
N HIS A 50 -29.92 -7.14 -5.92
CA HIS A 50 -30.76 -8.02 -6.73
C HIS A 50 -31.34 -7.30 -7.95
N TRP A 51 -31.77 -6.05 -7.80
CA TRP A 51 -32.26 -5.24 -8.90
C TRP A 51 -31.19 -5.00 -9.96
N ILE A 52 -29.96 -4.63 -9.55
CA ILE A 52 -28.84 -4.43 -10.47
C ILE A 52 -28.45 -5.75 -11.15
N GLU A 53 -28.35 -6.84 -10.40
CA GLU A 53 -27.99 -8.16 -10.92
C GLU A 53 -29.00 -8.62 -11.98
N MET A 54 -30.29 -8.56 -11.65
CA MET A 54 -31.36 -8.95 -12.54
C MET A 54 -31.45 -8.02 -13.75
N ARG A 55 -31.32 -6.71 -13.57
CA ARG A 55 -31.27 -5.74 -14.69
C ARG A 55 -30.13 -6.06 -15.65
N THR A 56 -28.96 -6.42 -15.12
CA THR A 56 -27.76 -6.76 -15.89
C THR A 56 -27.94 -8.09 -16.63
N LYS A 57 -28.39 -9.15 -15.94
CA LYS A 57 -28.70 -10.45 -16.55
C LYS A 57 -29.72 -10.32 -17.68
N MET A 58 -30.79 -9.57 -17.46
CA MET A 58 -31.84 -9.34 -18.45
C MET A 58 -31.32 -8.58 -19.67
N LYS A 59 -30.44 -7.60 -19.47
CA LYS A 59 -29.81 -6.84 -20.56
C LYS A 59 -28.85 -7.71 -21.38
N ILE A 60 -28.09 -8.58 -20.73
CA ILE A 60 -27.16 -9.52 -21.39
C ILE A 60 -27.92 -10.59 -22.18
N MET A 61 -29.00 -11.13 -21.61
CA MET A 61 -29.82 -12.18 -22.24
C MET A 61 -30.81 -11.63 -23.29
N GLY A 62 -30.85 -10.31 -23.52
CA GLY A 62 -31.72 -9.68 -24.52
C GLY A 62 -33.22 -9.73 -24.20
N LEU A 63 -33.60 -10.24 -23.01
CA LEU A 63 -34.98 -10.32 -22.56
C LEU A 63 -35.45 -8.93 -22.11
N ARG A 64 -36.37 -8.31 -22.86
CA ARG A 64 -36.99 -7.03 -22.51
C ARG A 64 -38.38 -7.29 -21.93
N GLY A 65 -38.59 -6.94 -20.65
CA GLY A 65 -39.93 -6.78 -20.09
C GLY A 65 -40.35 -7.71 -18.93
N SER A 66 -39.50 -8.62 -18.44
CA SER A 66 -39.86 -9.38 -17.24
C SER A 66 -39.78 -8.49 -16.01
N THR A 67 -40.91 -8.30 -15.32
CA THR A 67 -40.96 -7.62 -14.02
C THR A 67 -40.08 -8.38 -13.04
N ILE A 68 -39.03 -7.73 -12.53
CA ILE A 68 -38.11 -8.33 -11.57
C ILE A 68 -38.89 -8.52 -10.27
N LYS A 69 -39.19 -9.77 -9.92
CA LYS A 69 -39.87 -10.08 -8.66
C LYS A 69 -38.92 -9.74 -7.50
N PRO A 70 -39.38 -8.97 -6.48
CA PRO A 70 -38.57 -8.70 -5.31
C PRO A 70 -38.21 -10.01 -4.61
N LEU A 71 -37.01 -10.03 -4.03
CA LEU A 71 -36.52 -11.18 -3.29
C LEU A 71 -37.38 -11.39 -2.04
N ASN A 72 -37.55 -12.66 -1.62
CA ASN A 72 -38.21 -12.96 -0.35
C ASN A 72 -37.47 -12.24 0.80
N GLU A 73 -38.19 -11.70 1.78
CA GLU A 73 -37.60 -10.87 2.84
C GLU A 73 -36.48 -11.60 3.59
N ASP A 74 -36.64 -12.89 3.85
CA ASP A 74 -35.64 -13.70 4.53
C ASP A 74 -34.36 -13.85 3.70
N ALA A 75 -34.49 -14.05 2.38
CA ALA A 75 -33.36 -14.14 1.47
C ALA A 75 -32.67 -12.79 1.29
N ALA A 76 -33.43 -11.69 1.29
CA ALA A 76 -32.89 -10.33 1.23
C ALA A 76 -32.13 -9.98 2.52
N ALA A 77 -32.65 -10.36 3.67
CA ALA A 77 -31.96 -10.18 4.95
C ALA A 77 -30.65 -10.98 4.99
N GLU A 78 -30.65 -12.20 4.44
CA GLU A 78 -29.47 -13.05 4.39
C GLU A 78 -28.37 -12.47 3.50
N LEU A 79 -28.72 -12.06 2.28
CA LEU A 79 -27.81 -11.42 1.33
C LEU A 79 -27.29 -10.09 1.85
N GLY A 80 -28.17 -9.26 2.44
CA GLY A 80 -27.81 -7.98 3.01
C GLY A 80 -26.84 -8.10 4.19
N ALA A 81 -27.02 -9.11 5.03
CA ALA A 81 -26.11 -9.36 6.15
C ALA A 81 -24.71 -9.81 5.70
N GLU A 82 -24.61 -10.61 4.63
CA GLU A 82 -23.33 -10.99 4.04
C GLU A 82 -22.61 -9.79 3.43
N LEU A 83 -23.31 -8.98 2.63
CA LEU A 83 -22.78 -7.78 2.00
C LEU A 83 -22.28 -6.75 3.05
N LEU A 84 -23.05 -6.54 4.11
CA LEU A 84 -22.66 -5.64 5.20
C LEU A 84 -21.44 -6.16 5.97
N GLY A 85 -21.38 -7.47 6.24
CA GLY A 85 -20.23 -8.08 6.90
C GLY A 85 -18.95 -7.88 6.10
N GLU A 86 -18.99 -8.13 4.80
CA GLU A 86 -17.87 -7.89 3.89
C GLU A 86 -17.48 -6.41 3.87
N THR A 87 -18.45 -5.51 3.73
CA THR A 87 -18.21 -4.06 3.65
C THR A 87 -17.55 -3.53 4.93
N ILE A 88 -18.01 -3.97 6.11
CA ILE A 88 -17.43 -3.54 7.39
C ILE A 88 -15.97 -3.96 7.50
N ILE A 89 -15.65 -5.21 7.16
CA ILE A 89 -14.27 -5.73 7.24
C ILE A 89 -13.38 -5.01 6.23
N PHE A 90 -13.87 -4.78 5.01
CA PHE A 90 -13.16 -4.02 4.00
C PHE A 90 -12.89 -2.58 4.43
N LEU A 91 -13.87 -1.90 5.03
CA LEU A 91 -13.69 -0.52 5.51
C LEU A 91 -12.69 -0.44 6.65
N ILE A 92 -12.76 -1.37 7.62
CA ILE A 92 -11.81 -1.40 8.74
C ILE A 92 -10.41 -1.73 8.22
N GLY A 93 -10.26 -2.79 7.43
CA GLY A 93 -8.96 -3.22 6.89
C GLY A 93 -8.35 -2.19 5.94
N GLY A 94 -9.15 -1.68 4.99
CA GLY A 94 -8.74 -0.64 4.05
C GLY A 94 -8.44 0.69 4.74
N GLY A 95 -9.24 1.08 5.72
CA GLY A 95 -9.02 2.26 6.54
C GLY A 95 -7.70 2.17 7.32
N CYS A 96 -7.46 1.07 8.01
CA CYS A 96 -6.19 0.82 8.71
C CYS A 96 -4.99 0.87 7.74
N MET A 97 -5.10 0.22 6.57
CA MET A 97 -4.03 0.21 5.57
C MET A 97 -3.71 1.62 5.04
N ILE A 98 -4.73 2.44 4.76
CA ILE A 98 -4.54 3.83 4.31
C ILE A 98 -3.88 4.65 5.42
N LEU A 99 -4.32 4.49 6.67
CA LEU A 99 -3.73 5.19 7.81
C LEU A 99 -2.27 4.79 8.05
N GLU A 100 -1.95 3.50 7.98
CA GLU A 100 -0.58 3.02 8.09
C GLU A 100 0.28 3.52 6.94
N TYR A 101 -0.21 3.47 5.71
CA TYR A 101 0.48 4.01 4.54
C TYR A 101 0.76 5.50 4.70
N ALA A 102 -0.24 6.29 5.13
CA ALA A 102 -0.08 7.72 5.38
C ALA A 102 0.99 7.98 6.46
N ARG A 103 0.94 7.26 7.59
CA ARG A 103 1.95 7.37 8.66
C ARG A 103 3.34 6.96 8.18
N GLN A 104 3.44 5.87 7.42
CA GLN A 104 4.70 5.34 6.91
C GLN A 104 5.32 6.30 5.89
N SER A 105 4.52 6.93 5.02
CA SER A 105 5.01 7.87 4.00
C SER A 105 5.77 9.06 4.59
N VAL A 106 5.32 9.58 5.73
CA VAL A 106 6.00 10.68 6.44
C VAL A 106 7.36 10.23 6.98
N ASN A 107 7.44 9.02 7.53
CA ASN A 107 8.68 8.48 8.07
C ASN A 107 9.68 8.11 6.96
N SER A 108 9.20 7.59 5.82
CA SER A 108 10.04 7.31 4.66
C SER A 108 10.65 8.59 4.09
N ARG A 109 9.88 9.69 4.02
CA ARG A 109 10.40 10.98 3.52
C ARG A 109 11.53 11.53 4.39
N ARG A 110 11.41 11.44 5.72
CA ARG A 110 12.49 11.83 6.64
C ARG A 110 13.76 11.00 6.44
N LYS A 111 13.61 9.68 6.28
CA LYS A 111 14.77 8.81 6.01
C LYS A 111 15.45 9.13 4.69
N GLU A 112 14.68 9.52 3.67
CA GLU A 112 15.21 9.92 2.37
C GLU A 112 15.95 11.26 2.44
N GLU A 113 15.46 12.21 3.24
CA GLU A 113 16.14 13.46 3.57
C GLU A 113 17.47 13.20 4.30
N GLU A 114 17.47 12.38 5.36
CA GLU A 114 18.68 11.99 6.11
C GLU A 114 19.73 11.27 5.22
N LEU A 115 19.27 10.38 4.33
CA LEU A 115 20.14 9.70 3.36
C LEU A 115 20.77 10.68 2.37
N ASN A 116 19.99 11.64 1.85
CA ASN A 116 20.49 12.66 0.95
C ASN A 116 21.53 13.55 1.63
N GLU A 117 21.29 13.96 2.88
CA GLU A 117 22.26 14.73 3.67
C GLU A 117 23.57 13.94 3.85
N THR A 118 23.48 12.65 4.16
CA THR A 118 24.65 11.76 4.30
C THR A 118 25.41 11.61 2.97
N ILE A 119 24.70 11.51 1.83
CA ILE A 119 25.35 11.44 0.52
C ILE A 119 26.10 12.74 0.22
N ILE A 120 25.49 13.90 0.51
CA ILE A 120 26.11 15.20 0.29
C ILE A 120 27.35 15.36 1.18
N SER A 121 27.29 14.95 2.45
CA SER A 121 28.45 15.02 3.35
C SER A 121 29.59 14.14 2.85
N LEU A 122 29.31 12.89 2.46
CA LEU A 122 30.33 11.97 1.92
C LEU A 122 30.94 12.49 0.61
N GLN A 123 30.14 13.10 -0.28
CA GLN A 123 30.66 13.72 -1.50
C GLN A 123 31.60 14.88 -1.19
N THR A 124 31.29 15.66 -0.15
CA THR A 124 32.11 16.78 0.29
C THR A 124 33.44 16.29 0.88
N GLU A 125 33.40 15.27 1.75
CA GLU A 125 34.60 14.63 2.30
C GLU A 125 35.49 14.02 1.20
N ILE A 126 34.91 13.35 0.21
CA ILE A 126 35.66 12.82 -0.94
C ILE A 126 36.32 13.94 -1.74
N ALA A 127 35.62 15.07 -1.95
CA ALA A 127 36.16 16.21 -2.67
C ALA A 127 37.35 16.83 -1.91
N GLU A 128 37.26 16.96 -0.59
CA GLU A 128 38.34 17.45 0.27
C GLU A 128 39.54 16.49 0.27
N LEU A 129 39.29 15.18 0.42
CA LEU A 129 40.32 14.16 0.33
C LEU A 129 41.04 14.16 -1.03
N LYS A 130 40.30 14.42 -2.11
CA LYS A 130 40.90 14.56 -3.44
C LYS A 130 41.82 15.78 -3.51
N LEU A 131 41.38 16.91 -2.96
CA LEU A 131 42.16 18.16 -2.93
C LEU A 131 43.45 17.97 -2.13
N THR A 132 43.37 17.35 -0.94
CA THR A 132 44.56 17.04 -0.13
C THR A 132 45.54 16.10 -0.87
N THR A 133 45.01 15.10 -1.58
CA THR A 133 45.84 14.20 -2.40
C THR A 133 46.57 14.97 -3.52
N GLU A 134 45.89 15.87 -4.21
CA GLU A 134 46.49 16.72 -5.24
C GLU A 134 47.59 17.65 -4.67
N THR A 135 47.37 18.21 -3.46
CA THR A 135 48.40 19.03 -2.80
C THR A 135 49.63 18.24 -2.41
N HIS A 136 49.48 17.01 -1.89
CA HIS A 136 50.61 16.14 -1.57
C HIS A 136 51.39 15.75 -2.84
N ASP A 137 50.70 15.48 -3.95
CA ASP A 137 51.34 15.14 -5.23
C ASP A 137 52.12 16.34 -5.82
N ALA A 138 51.62 17.57 -5.62
CA ALA A 138 52.35 18.79 -5.98
C ALA A 138 53.62 18.96 -5.12
N GLN A 139 53.52 18.77 -3.80
CA GLN A 139 54.65 18.85 -2.88
C GLN A 139 55.73 17.80 -3.21
N LEU A 140 55.33 16.57 -3.52
CA LEU A 140 56.27 15.51 -3.94
C LEU A 140 57.02 15.88 -5.22
N ARG A 141 56.34 16.47 -6.20
CA ARG A 141 56.97 16.94 -7.45
C ARG A 141 57.97 18.06 -7.20
N GLU A 142 57.66 19.01 -6.32
CA GLU A 142 58.58 20.06 -5.92
C GLU A 142 59.81 19.48 -5.20
N PHE A 143 59.60 18.57 -4.25
CA PHE A 143 60.68 17.92 -3.51
C PHE A 143 61.64 17.16 -4.45
N ASN A 144 61.09 16.43 -5.42
CA ASN A 144 61.88 15.72 -6.42
C ASN A 144 62.68 16.68 -7.31
N ARG A 145 62.08 17.80 -7.73
CA ARG A 145 62.77 18.86 -8.49
C ARG A 145 63.94 19.45 -7.70
N VAL A 146 63.77 19.69 -6.41
CA VAL A 146 64.83 20.20 -5.53
C VAL A 146 65.95 19.16 -5.38
N LEU A 147 65.62 17.88 -5.16
CA LEU A 147 66.62 16.81 -5.07
C LEU A 147 67.47 16.68 -6.34
N LEU A 148 66.86 16.79 -7.52
CA LEU A 148 67.59 16.75 -8.80
C LEU A 148 68.47 17.99 -9.03
N SER A 149 68.20 19.10 -8.35
CA SER A 149 69.02 20.31 -8.43
C SER A 149 70.29 20.26 -7.57
N PHE A 150 70.39 19.29 -6.64
CA PHE A 150 71.60 19.10 -5.85
C PHE A 150 72.73 18.49 -6.72
N PRO A 151 73.94 19.05 -6.68
CA PRO A 151 75.06 18.52 -7.44
C PRO A 151 75.46 17.15 -6.89
N VAL A 152 75.47 16.13 -7.76
CA VAL A 152 75.93 14.78 -7.42
C VAL A 152 77.44 14.83 -7.17
N PRO A 153 77.95 14.39 -6.00
CA PRO A 153 79.37 14.33 -5.75
C PRO A 153 80.01 13.33 -6.72
N GLN A 154 80.91 13.83 -7.57
CA GLN A 154 81.76 13.01 -8.45
C GLN A 154 82.64 12.11 -7.57
N LYS A 155 82.35 10.80 -7.57
CA LYS A 155 83.19 9.79 -6.93
C LYS A 155 84.55 9.77 -7.65
N LYS A 156 85.60 10.19 -6.94
CA LYS A 156 87.00 9.97 -7.34
C LYS A 156 87.38 8.50 -7.17
#